data_AF-A0A2V1P0U0-F1
#
_entry.id   AF-A0A2V1P0U0-F1
#
_cell.length_a   1.000
_cell.length_b   1.000
_cell.length_c   1.000
_cell.angle_alpha   90.00
_cell.angle_beta   90.00
_cell.angle_gamma   90.00
#
_symmetry.space_group_name_H-M   'P 1'
#
loop_
_entity.id
_entity.type
_entity.pdbx_description
1 polymer ?
#
loop_
_entity_poly.entity_id
_entity_poly.type
_entity_poly.pdbx_seq_one_letter_code
_entity_poly.pdbx_strand_id
1 'polypeptide(L)'
;MLNTRLRALRPKIIERTAAAIDNMGGHVQCDPKSELLHSNDELIISLVLAGCQPTGKRRLLWRIRFDPMRYQADVTLAVRPDPMNAAELDYYLLPWLDLPW
;
A
#
# COMPACT_ATOMS: atom_id res chain seq x y z
N MET A 1 -17.89 4.99 0.53
CA MET A 1 -18.03 3.79 1.38
C MET A 1 -16.68 3.11 1.51
N LEU A 2 -16.23 2.92 2.75
CA LEU A 2 -14.88 2.49 3.09
C LEU A 2 -14.89 0.98 3.35
N ASN A 3 -14.29 0.22 2.44
CA ASN A 3 -14.31 -1.24 2.40
C ASN A 3 -13.67 -1.82 3.68
N THR A 4 -14.48 -2.31 4.63
CA THR A 4 -14.04 -2.79 5.95
C THR A 4 -12.98 -3.88 5.87
N ARG A 5 -13.03 -4.72 4.81
CA ARG A 5 -12.00 -5.74 4.55
C ARG A 5 -10.64 -5.14 4.26
N LEU A 6 -10.57 -4.09 3.44
CA LEU A 6 -9.31 -3.39 3.16
C LEU A 6 -8.74 -2.76 4.43
N ARG A 7 -9.58 -2.20 5.31
CA ARG A 7 -9.13 -1.68 6.60
C ARG A 7 -8.53 -2.76 7.50
N ALA A 8 -9.15 -3.94 7.55
CA ALA A 8 -8.65 -5.06 8.34
C ALA A 8 -7.39 -5.72 7.73
N LEU A 9 -7.26 -5.68 6.40
CA LEU A 9 -6.15 -6.26 5.67
C LEU A 9 -4.89 -5.37 5.74
N ARG A 10 -5.05 -4.05 5.66
CA ARG A 10 -3.97 -3.06 5.65
C ARG A 10 -2.89 -3.26 6.73
N PRO A 11 -3.20 -3.32 8.04
CA PRO A 11 -2.16 -3.47 9.06
C PRO A 11 -1.39 -4.79 8.90
N LYS A 12 -2.06 -5.87 8.47
CA LYS A 12 -1.41 -7.16 8.23
C LYS A 12 -0.44 -7.13 7.05
N ILE A 13 -0.77 -6.38 5.99
CA ILE A 13 0.11 -6.21 4.83
C ILE A 13 1.32 -5.37 5.22
N ILE A 14 1.12 -4.29 5.99
CA ILE A 14 2.21 -3.45 6.50
C ILE A 14 3.19 -4.29 7.32
N GLU A 15 2.68 -5.08 8.27
CA GLU A 15 3.51 -5.97 9.11
C GLU A 15 4.29 -6.99 8.27
N ARG A 16 3.64 -7.67 7.33
CA ARG A 16 4.31 -8.65 6.45
C ARG A 16 5.34 -8.02 5.53
N THR A 17 5.02 -6.85 4.97
CA THR A 17 5.93 -6.11 4.11
C THR A 17 7.15 -5.65 4.90
N ALA A 18 6.94 -5.14 6.11
CA ALA A 18 8.02 -4.73 7.00
C ALA A 18 8.95 -5.90 7.33
N ALA A 19 8.38 -7.02 7.79
CA ALA A 19 9.14 -8.24 8.08
C ALA A 19 9.89 -8.79 6.85
N ALA A 20 9.31 -8.69 5.65
CA ALA A 20 9.98 -9.11 4.43
C ALA A 20 11.21 -8.25 4.12
N ILE A 21 11.12 -6.93 4.29
CA ILE A 21 12.26 -6.01 4.11
C ILE A 21 13.36 -6.32 5.13
N ASP A 22 13.00 -6.53 6.40
CA ASP A 22 13.96 -6.89 7.45
C ASP A 22 14.66 -8.23 7.15
N ASN A 23 13.92 -9.24 6.69
CA ASN A 23 14.48 -10.54 6.33
C ASN A 23 15.44 -10.50 5.13
N MET A 24 15.31 -9.50 4.27
CA MET A 24 16.24 -9.27 3.16
C MET A 24 17.49 -8.48 3.58
N GLY A 25 17.63 -8.15 4.87
CA GLY A 25 18.75 -7.38 5.41
C GLY A 25 18.56 -5.87 5.36
N GLY A 26 17.36 -5.38 5.02
CA GLY A 26 16.98 -4.00 5.25
C GLY A 26 16.64 -3.77 6.73
N HIS A 27 16.48 -2.52 7.13
CA HIS A 27 15.86 -2.15 8.41
C HIS A 27 14.70 -1.23 8.14
N VAL A 28 13.50 -1.62 8.55
CA VAL A 28 12.29 -0.83 8.33
C VAL A 28 11.52 -0.56 9.61
N GLN A 29 11.10 0.69 9.79
CA GLN A 29 10.28 1.12 10.92
C GLN A 29 8.94 1.67 10.42
N CYS A 30 7.85 1.22 11.02
CA CYS A 30 6.53 1.75 10.73
C CYS A 30 6.19 2.88 11.71
N ASP A 31 5.91 4.07 11.20
CA ASP A 31 5.39 5.19 12.00
C ASP A 31 3.95 4.87 12.44
N PRO A 32 3.65 4.81 13.76
CA PRO A 32 2.35 4.38 14.26
C PRO A 32 1.23 5.40 14.01
N LYS A 33 1.55 6.66 13.67
CA LYS A 33 0.60 7.73 13.41
C LYS A 33 0.30 7.89 11.92
N SER A 34 1.33 7.83 11.07
CA SER A 34 1.20 8.03 9.62
C SER A 34 1.07 6.72 8.84
N GLU A 35 1.43 5.58 9.44
CA GLU A 35 1.56 4.27 8.79
C GLU A 35 2.58 4.26 7.63
N LEU A 36 3.54 5.19 7.65
CA LEU A 36 4.65 5.22 6.70
C LEU A 36 5.75 4.28 7.16
N LEU A 37 6.38 3.61 6.19
CA LEU A 37 7.52 2.74 6.41
C LEU A 37 8.81 3.54 6.13
N HIS A 38 9.65 3.69 7.14
CA HIS A 38 10.96 4.31 7.04
C HIS A 38 12.01 3.22 6.91
N SER A 39 12.67 3.15 5.76
CA SER A 39 13.73 2.18 5.49
C SER A 39 15.09 2.86 5.58
N ASN A 40 15.96 2.35 6.47
CA ASN A 40 17.36 2.78 6.65
C ASN A 40 17.58 4.30 6.77
N ASP A 41 16.58 5.07 7.23
CA ASP A 41 16.58 6.55 7.24
C ASP A 41 16.78 7.24 5.86
N GLU A 42 16.83 6.47 4.77
CA GLU A 42 17.09 6.95 3.41
C GLU A 42 15.82 6.99 2.54
N LEU A 43 14.81 6.20 2.90
CA LEU A 43 13.61 6.01 2.09
C LEU A 43 12.34 6.04 2.94
N ILE A 44 11.41 6.91 2.57
CA ILE A 44 10.04 6.95 3.09
C ILE A 44 9.13 6.24 2.10
N ILE A 45 8.48 5.16 2.55
CA ILE A 45 7.62 4.31 1.73
C ILE A 45 6.18 4.44 2.21
N SER A 46 5.28 4.81 1.30
CA SER A 46 3.83 4.79 1.54
C SER A 46 3.22 3.52 0.98
N LEU A 47 2.52 2.74 1.80
CA LEU A 47 1.80 1.55 1.33
C LEU A 47 0.33 1.89 1.07
N VAL A 48 -0.15 1.63 -0.14
CA VAL A 48 -1.55 1.89 -0.55
C VAL A 48 -2.22 0.61 -1.03
N LEU A 49 -3.49 0.41 -0.65
CA LEU A 49 -4.28 -0.72 -1.14
C LEU A 49 -5.14 -0.31 -2.33
N ALA A 50 -4.97 -1.03 -3.44
CA ALA A 50 -5.83 -0.91 -4.60
C ALA A 50 -7.17 -1.61 -4.30
N GLY A 51 -8.22 -0.87 -3.98
CA GLY A 51 -9.50 -1.51 -3.66
C GLY A 51 -10.13 -2.13 -4.89
N CYS A 52 -10.50 -3.41 -4.82
CA CYS A 52 -11.25 -4.06 -5.89
C CYS A 52 -12.69 -3.55 -5.92
N GLN A 53 -13.13 -3.04 -7.06
CA GLN A 53 -14.50 -2.65 -7.35
C GLN A 53 -15.05 -3.55 -8.47
N PRO A 54 -15.99 -4.46 -8.15
CA PRO A 54 -16.71 -5.20 -9.18
C PRO A 54 -17.53 -4.23 -10.01
N THR A 55 -17.35 -4.27 -11.33
CA THR A 55 -18.18 -3.55 -12.30
C THR A 55 -19.01 -4.57 -13.09
N GLY A 56 -20.18 -4.15 -13.56
CA GLY A 56 -21.20 -5.02 -14.16
C GLY A 56 -20.63 -6.00 -15.20
N LYS A 57 -21.23 -7.21 -15.24
CA LYS A 57 -20.85 -8.34 -16.12
C LYS A 57 -19.34 -8.66 -16.12
N ARG A 58 -18.84 -9.12 -14.97
CA ARG A 58 -17.57 -9.88 -14.83
C ARG A 58 -16.25 -9.09 -14.96
N ARG A 59 -16.28 -7.76 -14.98
CA ARG A 59 -15.04 -6.95 -14.97
C ARG A 59 -14.67 -6.56 -13.53
N LEU A 60 -13.38 -6.67 -13.21
CA LEU A 60 -12.82 -6.23 -11.95
C LEU A 60 -11.93 -5.03 -12.20
N LEU A 61 -12.17 -3.94 -11.46
CA LEU A 61 -11.34 -2.75 -11.51
C LEU A 61 -10.71 -2.54 -10.15
N TRP A 62 -9.38 -2.42 -10.11
CA TRP A 62 -8.66 -2.03 -8.91
C TRP A 62 -8.38 -0.55 -8.98
N ARG A 63 -8.90 0.20 -8.00
CA ARG A 63 -8.67 1.64 -7.91
C ARG A 63 -7.70 1.94 -6.78
N ILE A 64 -6.55 2.50 -7.15
CA ILE A 64 -5.57 3.05 -6.21
C ILE A 64 -5.94 4.51 -5.96
N ARG A 65 -5.82 4.95 -4.71
CA ARG A 65 -5.90 6.37 -4.37
C ARG A 65 -4.55 6.80 -3.83
N PHE A 66 -3.95 7.78 -4.48
CA PHE A 66 -2.75 8.44 -4.03
C PHE A 66 -3.16 9.66 -3.20
N ASP A 67 -2.43 9.90 -2.12
CA ASP A 67 -2.56 11.11 -1.30
C ASP A 67 -1.16 11.69 -1.09
N PRO A 68 -0.56 12.24 -2.17
CA PRO A 68 0.85 12.64 -2.17
C PRO A 68 1.15 13.81 -1.21
N MET A 69 0.15 14.64 -0.87
CA MET A 69 0.33 15.70 0.13
C MET A 69 0.35 15.16 1.56
N ARG A 70 -0.45 14.13 1.86
CA ARG A 70 -0.44 13.49 3.18
C ARG A 70 0.80 12.64 3.40
N TYR A 71 1.33 12.07 2.33
CA TYR A 71 2.43 11.13 2.36
C TYR A 71 3.51 11.63 1.40
N GLN A 72 4.39 12.51 1.88
CA GLN A 72 5.63 12.91 1.18
C GLN A 72 6.62 11.73 1.16
N ALA A 73 6.18 10.61 0.60
CA ALA A 73 6.94 9.38 0.48
C ALA A 73 7.72 9.40 -0.84
N ASP A 74 8.96 8.96 -0.79
CA ASP A 74 9.84 8.82 -1.95
C ASP A 74 9.33 7.74 -2.91
N VAL A 75 8.67 6.72 -2.35
CA VAL A 75 8.14 5.57 -3.07
C VAL A 75 6.76 5.21 -2.53
N THR A 76 5.82 4.91 -3.44
CA THR A 76 4.54 4.31 -3.11
C THR A 76 4.54 2.83 -3.48
N LEU A 77 4.35 1.96 -2.49
CA LEU A 77 4.12 0.54 -2.68
C LEU A 77 2.60 0.28 -2.80
N ALA A 78 2.11 0.18 -4.02
CA ALA A 78 0.72 -0.12 -4.30
C ALA A 78 0.49 -1.63 -4.32
N VAL A 79 -0.37 -2.09 -3.41
CA VAL A 79 -0.68 -3.51 -3.26
C VAL A 79 -2.04 -3.79 -3.88
N ARG A 80 -2.07 -4.74 -4.82
CA ARG A 80 -3.28 -5.26 -5.44
C ARG A 80 -3.72 -6.49 -4.63
N PRO A 81 -4.80 -6.42 -3.84
CA PRO A 81 -5.35 -7.60 -3.20
C PRO A 81 -6.19 -8.43 -4.18
N ASP A 82 -6.50 -9.67 -3.80
CA ASP A 82 -7.44 -10.51 -4.53
C ASP A 82 -8.85 -9.88 -4.66
N PRO A 83 -9.74 -10.40 -5.54
CA PRO A 83 -11.09 -9.84 -5.73
C PRO A 83 -11.98 -9.84 -4.49
N MET A 84 -11.72 -10.70 -3.50
CA MET A 84 -12.41 -10.75 -2.22
C MET A 84 -11.83 -9.76 -1.20
N ASN A 85 -10.70 -9.12 -1.52
CA ASN A 85 -9.88 -8.29 -0.64
C ASN A 85 -9.40 -9.04 0.61
N ALA A 86 -8.98 -10.31 0.47
CA ALA A 86 -8.58 -11.17 1.59
C ALA A 86 -7.06 -11.31 1.76
N ALA A 87 -6.31 -11.28 0.66
CA ALA A 87 -4.87 -11.42 0.61
C ALA A 87 -4.25 -10.53 -0.48
N GLU A 88 -2.94 -10.32 -0.39
CA GLU A 88 -2.12 -9.66 -1.41
C GLU A 88 -2.02 -10.55 -2.64
N LEU A 89 -2.13 -9.97 -3.83
CA LEU A 89 -1.92 -10.68 -5.10
C LEU A 89 -0.63 -10.19 -5.76
N ASP A 90 -0.42 -8.88 -5.82
CA ASP A 90 0.76 -8.27 -6.45
C ASP A 90 1.16 -6.97 -5.76
N TYR A 91 2.45 -6.64 -5.95
CA TYR A 91 3.07 -5.41 -5.48
C TYR A 91 3.54 -4.59 -6.68
N TYR A 92 3.17 -3.31 -6.70
CA TYR A 92 3.63 -2.32 -7.67
C TYR A 92 4.44 -1.27 -6.94
N LEU A 93 5.68 -1.06 -7.37
CA LEU A 93 6.55 -0.02 -6.85
C LEU A 93 6.44 1.21 -7.76
N LEU A 94 5.98 2.31 -7.19
CA LEU A 94 5.76 3.56 -7.90
C LEU A 94 6.68 4.61 -7.28
N PRO A 95 7.45 5.37 -8.08
CA PRO A 95 8.24 6.48 -7.55
C PRO A 95 7.30 7.56 -6.97
N TRP A 96 7.88 8.58 -6.34
CA TRP A 96 7.14 9.79 -6.04
C TRP A 96 6.45 10.30 -7.32
N LEU A 97 5.13 10.44 -7.22
CA LEU A 97 4.27 10.84 -8.34
C LEU A 97 3.84 12.29 -8.09
N ASP A 98 4.38 13.21 -8.89
CA ASP A 98 3.85 14.57 -9.00
C ASP A 98 2.57 14.52 -9.86
N LEU A 99 1.45 14.17 -9.21
CA LEU A 99 0.16 14.08 -9.87
C LEU A 99 -0.53 15.45 -9.86
N PRO A 100 -0.90 16.00 -11.03
CA PRO A 100 -1.81 17.13 -11.07
C PRO A 100 -3.16 16.71 -10.48
N TRP A 101 -3.79 17.66 -9.80
CA TRP A 101 -5.05 17.50 -9.06
C TRP A 101 -6.23 17.06 -9.94
#